data_AF-A0A0D2PI40-F1
#
_entry.id   AF-A0A0D2PI40-F1
#
_cell.length_a   1.000
_cell.length_b   1.000
_cell.length_c   1.000
_cell.angle_alpha   90.00
_cell.angle_beta   90.00
_cell.angle_gamma   90.00
#
_symmetry.space_group_name_H-M   'P 1'
#
loop_
_entity.id
_entity.type
_entity.pdbx_description
1 polymer ?
#
loop_
_entity_poly.entity_id
_entity_poly.type
_entity_poly.pdbx_seq_one_letter_code
_entity_poly.pdbx_strand_id
1 'polypeptide(L)'
;MVLSFICLLRSDEVVNLRAEDVTVLGPDCISVCLTSRKTAQFGASKPFILWRLPEEQIHLCPVRAIAQWVRETGIISGYLFRHISRMDCASTDNTKHYQSSAFLEAFRNSLIDIGQDPHAYGTHSLRRGGCQWLAKECRWPIPQICEWGGWAKDFTHLTIVRYLISWNDDMNEAREDFFNPNRPPNLKCHTCGRTCWHA
;
A
#
# COMPACT_ATOMS: atom_id res chain seq x y z
N MET A 1 7.82 -0.22 0.03
CA MET A 1 6.67 -1.12 0.32
C MET A 1 5.46 -0.37 0.86
N VAL A 2 5.60 0.48 1.90
CA VAL A 2 4.49 1.24 2.51
C VAL A 2 3.63 1.99 1.49
N LEU A 3 4.24 2.67 0.51
CA LEU A 3 3.48 3.37 -0.54
C LEU A 3 2.67 2.43 -1.45
N SER A 4 3.20 1.25 -1.78
CA SER A 4 2.45 0.23 -2.54
C SER A 4 1.22 -0.25 -1.77
N PHE A 5 1.34 -0.35 -0.45
CA PHE A 5 0.26 -0.79 0.43
C PHE A 5 -0.78 0.31 0.63
N ILE A 6 -0.39 1.49 1.13
CA ILE A 6 -1.32 2.58 1.48
C ILE A 6 -1.93 3.21 0.23
N CYS A 7 -1.15 3.48 -0.81
CA CYS A 7 -1.63 4.15 -2.03
C CYS A 7 -2.12 3.15 -3.09
N LEU A 8 -2.14 1.85 -2.79
CA LEU A 8 -2.50 0.78 -3.71
C LEU A 8 -1.67 0.82 -5.01
N LEU A 9 -0.40 1.22 -4.96
CA LEU A 9 0.44 1.35 -6.14
C LEU A 9 1.09 0.03 -6.55
N ARG A 10 1.24 -0.18 -7.86
CA ARG A 10 2.08 -1.26 -8.40
C ARG A 10 3.55 -0.98 -8.10
N SER A 11 4.38 -2.03 -8.13
CA SER A 11 5.81 -1.89 -7.89
C SER A 11 6.48 -0.97 -8.91
N ASP A 12 6.10 -1.05 -10.19
CA ASP A 12 6.60 -0.15 -11.24
C ASP A 12 6.20 1.30 -11.01
N GLU A 13 4.97 1.55 -10.54
CA GLU A 13 4.53 2.90 -10.16
C GLU A 13 5.35 3.46 -8.98
N VAL A 14 5.69 2.62 -8.00
CA VAL A 14 6.48 3.06 -6.83
C VAL A 14 7.94 3.31 -7.18
N VAL A 15 8.60 2.41 -7.91
CA VAL A 15 10.04 2.58 -8.20
C VAL A 15 10.31 3.73 -9.18
N ASN A 16 9.31 4.13 -9.98
CA ASN A 16 9.41 5.28 -10.87
C ASN A 16 9.03 6.61 -10.19
N LEU A 17 8.63 6.61 -8.90
CA LEU A 17 8.39 7.85 -8.17
C LEU A 17 9.65 8.70 -8.15
N ARG A 18 9.46 9.99 -8.39
CA ARG A 18 10.49 11.00 -8.29
C ARG A 18 10.38 11.77 -6.98
N ALA A 19 11.47 12.34 -6.51
CA ALA A 19 11.42 13.25 -5.35
C ALA A 19 10.50 14.44 -5.62
N GLU A 20 10.43 14.89 -6.88
CA GLU A 20 9.53 15.96 -7.32
C GLU A 20 8.04 15.58 -7.27
N ASP A 21 7.71 14.29 -7.25
CA ASP A 21 6.33 13.80 -7.13
C ASP A 21 5.81 13.92 -5.68
N VAL A 22 6.69 14.22 -4.71
CA VAL A 22 6.37 14.32 -3.29
C VAL A 22 6.45 15.76 -2.81
N THR A 23 5.32 16.30 -2.38
CA THR A 23 5.23 17.66 -1.82
C THR A 23 4.91 17.59 -0.34
N VAL A 24 5.72 18.25 0.50
CA VAL A 24 5.39 18.43 1.92
C VAL A 24 4.34 19.55 2.05
N LEU A 25 3.14 19.19 2.51
CA LEU A 25 2.06 20.16 2.73
C LEU A 25 2.09 20.72 4.18
N GLY A 26 2.70 19.99 5.11
CA GLY A 26 2.88 20.37 6.50
C GLY A 26 3.70 19.34 7.28
N PRO A 27 3.89 19.52 8.60
CA PRO A 27 4.72 18.62 9.43
C PRO A 27 4.21 17.17 9.48
N ASP A 28 2.90 17.00 9.27
CA ASP A 28 2.19 15.72 9.36
C ASP A 28 1.48 15.33 8.07
N CYS A 29 1.72 16.04 6.96
CA CYS A 29 0.98 15.83 5.72
C CYS A 29 1.88 15.99 4.50
N ILE A 30 1.81 14.99 3.61
CA ILE A 30 2.47 15.01 2.31
C ILE A 30 1.47 14.73 1.20
N SER A 31 1.75 15.25 0.02
CA SER A 31 1.07 14.92 -1.23
C SER A 31 2.00 14.08 -2.09
N VAL A 32 1.48 13.01 -2.67
CA VAL A 32 2.20 12.19 -3.66
C VAL A 32 1.41 12.19 -4.96
N CYS A 33 1.98 12.76 -6.03
CA CYS A 33 1.34 12.85 -7.34
C CYS A 33 2.15 12.10 -8.38
N LEU A 34 1.57 11.07 -8.99
CA LEU A 34 2.28 10.29 -10.01
C LEU A 34 2.26 11.04 -11.35
N THR A 35 3.42 11.51 -11.81
CA THR A 35 3.55 12.24 -13.08
C THR A 35 3.16 11.38 -14.30
N SER A 36 3.32 10.05 -14.25
CA SER A 36 2.89 9.14 -15.33
C SER A 36 2.12 7.92 -14.79
N ARG A 37 0.79 7.99 -14.74
CA ARG A 37 -0.03 6.75 -14.63
C ARG A 37 -0.38 6.26 -16.03
N LYS A 38 -0.09 4.97 -16.31
CA LYS A 38 -0.58 4.25 -17.52
C LYS A 38 -2.11 4.27 -17.68
N THR A 39 -2.85 4.60 -16.62
CA THR A 39 -4.32 4.70 -16.60
C THR A 39 -4.85 6.14 -16.71
N ALA A 40 -3.99 7.14 -16.94
CA ALA A 40 -4.40 8.51 -17.22
C ALA A 40 -4.85 8.65 -18.69
N GLN A 41 -5.87 7.90 -19.10
CA GLN A 41 -6.38 7.97 -20.46
C GLN A 41 -7.10 9.31 -20.72
N PHE A 42 -7.51 10.06 -19.67
CA PHE A 42 -8.29 11.31 -19.82
C PHE A 42 -8.09 12.39 -18.73
N GLY A 43 -7.00 12.41 -17.94
CA GLY A 43 -6.79 13.48 -16.97
C GLY A 43 -5.58 13.30 -16.06
N ALA A 44 -5.08 14.41 -15.50
CA ALA A 44 -4.00 14.40 -14.50
C ALA A 44 -4.35 13.46 -13.34
N SER A 45 -3.39 12.64 -12.89
CA SER A 45 -3.65 11.71 -11.80
C SER A 45 -3.94 12.50 -10.52
N LYS A 46 -5.02 12.14 -9.80
CA LYS A 46 -5.33 12.78 -8.52
C LYS A 46 -4.19 12.49 -7.53
N PRO A 47 -3.73 13.48 -6.76
CA PRO A 47 -2.70 13.26 -5.76
C PRO A 47 -3.22 12.40 -4.61
N PHE A 48 -2.35 11.59 -4.05
CA PHE A 48 -2.58 10.94 -2.76
C PHE A 48 -2.23 11.91 -1.64
N ILE A 49 -3.21 12.27 -0.83
CA ILE A 49 -2.98 13.08 0.38
C ILE A 49 -2.76 12.13 1.54
N LEU A 50 -1.54 12.14 2.09
CA LEU A 50 -1.08 11.18 3.09
C LEU A 50 -0.78 11.89 4.40
N TRP A 51 -1.48 11.47 5.45
CA TRP A 51 -1.28 11.97 6.81
C TRP A 51 -0.33 11.08 7.60
N ARG A 52 0.34 11.68 8.59
CA ARG A 52 1.07 10.95 9.61
C ARG A 52 0.07 10.08 10.38
N LEU A 53 0.35 8.79 10.46
CA LEU A 53 -0.46 7.83 11.20
C LEU A 53 -0.11 7.88 12.70
N PRO A 54 -1.01 7.45 13.59
CA PRO A 54 -0.69 7.38 15.02
C PRO A 54 0.38 6.33 15.32
N GLU A 55 0.91 6.33 16.54
CA GLU A 55 2.11 5.57 16.91
C GLU A 55 1.90 4.05 16.81
N GLU A 56 0.69 3.58 17.08
CA GLU A 56 0.30 2.17 16.97
C GLU A 56 0.40 1.65 15.53
N GLN A 57 0.40 2.54 14.55
CA GLN A 57 0.49 2.25 13.12
C GLN A 57 1.77 2.81 12.49
N ILE A 58 2.82 3.03 13.29
CA ILE A 58 4.10 3.58 12.82
C ILE A 58 4.69 2.82 11.63
N HIS A 59 4.57 1.49 11.63
CA HIS A 59 5.06 0.58 10.59
C HIS A 59 4.35 0.75 9.23
N LEU A 60 3.16 1.37 9.22
CA LEU A 60 2.40 1.69 8.00
C LEU A 60 2.47 3.18 7.63
N CYS A 61 3.17 4.01 8.41
CA CYS A 61 3.11 5.46 8.24
C CYS A 61 3.93 5.94 7.02
N PRO A 62 3.29 6.42 5.93
CA PRO A 62 4.03 6.84 4.74
C PRO A 62 4.86 8.10 4.98
N VAL A 63 4.37 9.03 5.81
CA VAL A 63 5.08 10.28 6.15
C VAL A 63 6.40 9.97 6.87
N ARG A 64 6.38 9.10 7.88
CA ARG A 64 7.59 8.70 8.60
C ARG A 64 8.55 7.93 7.71
N ALA A 65 8.02 6.99 6.90
CA ALA A 65 8.84 6.18 6.00
C ALA A 65 9.57 7.02 4.94
N ILE A 66 8.88 7.94 4.26
CA ILE A 66 9.51 8.84 3.29
C ILE A 66 10.51 9.77 3.98
N ALA A 67 10.14 10.36 5.12
CA ALA A 67 11.03 11.26 5.84
C ALA A 67 12.32 10.55 6.28
N GLN A 68 12.22 9.31 6.77
CA GLN A 68 13.38 8.50 7.13
C GLN A 68 14.26 8.20 5.91
N TRP A 69 13.65 7.76 4.81
CA TRP A 69 14.36 7.48 3.56
C TRP A 69 15.13 8.70 3.04
N VAL A 70 14.50 9.87 2.99
CA VAL A 70 15.13 11.11 2.53
C VAL A 70 16.27 11.54 3.47
N ARG A 71 16.09 11.39 4.80
CA ARG A 71 17.16 11.70 5.76
C ARG A 71 18.38 10.80 5.61
N GLU A 72 18.18 9.49 5.41
CA GLU A 72 19.27 8.52 5.31
C GLU A 72 20.00 8.60 3.97
N THR A 73 19.27 8.87 2.88
CA THR A 73 19.83 8.86 1.52
C THR A 73 20.24 10.24 1.00
N GLY A 74 19.70 11.33 1.56
CA GLY A 74 19.89 12.69 1.05
C GLY A 74 19.25 12.95 -0.33
N ILE A 75 18.38 12.06 -0.81
CA ILE A 75 17.77 12.18 -2.15
C ILE A 75 16.67 13.25 -2.12
N ILE A 76 16.95 14.38 -2.79
CA ILE A 76 16.01 15.51 -2.92
C ILE A 76 15.59 15.79 -4.38
N SER A 77 16.12 15.04 -5.35
CA SER A 77 15.79 15.19 -6.77
C SER A 77 15.98 13.89 -7.57
N GLY A 78 15.33 13.79 -8.72
CA GLY A 78 15.32 12.60 -9.58
C GLY A 78 14.52 11.44 -8.98
N TYR A 79 14.87 10.20 -9.32
CA TYR A 79 14.20 9.03 -8.74
C TYR A 79 14.33 9.02 -7.21
N LEU A 80 13.18 8.87 -6.53
CA LEU A 80 13.09 8.80 -5.08
C LEU A 80 13.72 7.49 -4.59
N PHE A 81 13.37 6.37 -5.22
CA PHE A 81 13.94 5.05 -4.94
C PHE A 81 14.99 4.70 -6.00
N ARG A 82 16.25 4.95 -5.66
CA ARG A 82 17.39 4.63 -6.53
C ARG A 82 17.88 3.20 -6.30
N HIS A 83 18.66 2.69 -7.24
CA HIS A 83 19.32 1.39 -7.08
C HIS A 83 20.10 1.32 -5.76
N ILE A 84 19.95 0.24 -5.00
CA ILE A 84 20.70 0.00 -3.75
C ILE A 84 21.87 -0.92 -4.08
N SER A 85 23.08 -0.48 -3.73
CA SER A 85 24.31 -1.26 -3.93
C SER A 85 24.41 -2.42 -2.93
N ARG A 86 25.38 -3.33 -3.13
CA ARG A 86 25.67 -4.44 -2.20
C ARG A 86 26.09 -4.00 -0.79
N MET A 87 26.45 -2.72 -0.61
CA MET A 87 26.80 -2.14 0.68
C MET A 87 25.62 -1.39 1.31
N ASP A 88 24.38 -1.66 0.86
CA ASP A 88 23.13 -1.00 1.27
C ASP A 88 23.09 0.52 1.08
N CYS A 89 24.03 1.07 0.31
CA CYS A 89 24.02 2.48 -0.07
C CYS A 89 23.14 2.70 -1.31
N ALA A 90 22.26 3.70 -1.25
CA ALA A 90 21.53 4.19 -2.41
C ALA A 90 22.48 4.83 -3.44
N SER A 91 22.25 4.56 -4.72
CA SER A 91 23.06 5.07 -5.81
C SER A 91 23.04 6.60 -5.88
N THR A 92 24.20 7.21 -6.10
CA THR A 92 24.32 8.66 -6.37
C THR A 92 23.84 9.02 -7.78
N ASP A 93 23.86 8.06 -8.71
CA ASP A 93 23.33 8.18 -10.07
C ASP A 93 21.80 8.34 -10.03
N ASN A 94 21.32 9.51 -10.48
CA ASN A 94 19.91 9.89 -10.50
C ASN A 94 19.14 9.32 -11.71
N THR A 95 19.82 8.60 -12.62
CA THR A 95 19.20 7.99 -13.82
C THR A 95 18.77 6.54 -13.57
N LYS A 96 19.31 5.89 -12.52
CA LYS A 96 19.04 4.49 -12.20
C LYS A 96 18.04 4.35 -11.07
N HIS A 97 16.79 4.09 -11.44
CA HIS A 97 15.76 3.73 -10.49
C HIS A 97 15.92 2.29 -9.97
N TYR A 98 15.35 2.06 -8.80
CA TYR A 98 15.25 0.73 -8.19
C TYR A 98 14.46 -0.21 -9.11
N GLN A 99 14.88 -1.46 -9.24
CA GLN A 99 14.24 -2.38 -10.17
C GLN A 99 12.99 -3.02 -9.54
N SER A 100 11.91 -3.19 -10.31
CA SER A 100 10.69 -3.85 -9.83
C SER A 100 10.92 -5.30 -9.39
N SER A 101 11.89 -5.99 -10.00
CA SER A 101 12.33 -7.33 -9.58
C SER A 101 13.03 -7.30 -8.22
N ALA A 102 13.96 -6.36 -8.03
CA ALA A 102 14.64 -6.16 -6.74
C ALA A 102 13.64 -5.78 -5.63
N PHE A 103 12.62 -4.99 -5.95
CA PHE A 103 11.51 -4.70 -5.03
C PHE A 103 10.76 -5.96 -4.60
N LEU A 104 10.44 -6.84 -5.55
CA LEU A 104 9.74 -8.10 -5.23
C LEU A 104 10.63 -9.03 -4.40
N GLU A 105 11.92 -9.10 -4.71
CA GLU A 105 12.89 -9.89 -3.95
C GLU A 105 13.02 -9.37 -2.51
N ALA A 106 13.21 -8.05 -2.32
CA ALA A 106 13.24 -7.44 -1.01
C ALA A 106 11.96 -7.73 -0.21
N PHE A 107 10.79 -7.66 -0.86
CA PHE A 107 9.52 -8.00 -0.22
C PHE A 107 9.44 -9.47 0.21
N ARG A 108 9.92 -10.39 -0.64
CA ARG A 108 9.98 -11.82 -0.30
C ARG A 108 10.96 -12.11 0.84
N ASN A 109 12.10 -11.43 0.89
CA ASN A 109 13.04 -11.56 1.99
C ASN A 109 12.39 -11.11 3.31
N SER A 110 11.66 -10.00 3.31
CA SER A 110 10.90 -9.56 4.49
C SER A 110 9.82 -10.56 4.93
N LEU A 111 9.27 -11.37 4.02
CA LEU A 111 8.32 -12.44 4.37
C LEU A 111 9.03 -13.64 5.04
N ILE A 112 10.22 -14.00 4.54
CA ILE A 112 11.05 -15.05 5.14
C ILE A 112 11.42 -14.68 6.57
N ASP A 113 11.77 -13.42 6.81
CA ASP A 113 12.16 -12.91 8.15
C ASP A 113 11.03 -13.07 9.19
N ILE A 114 9.78 -13.09 8.75
CA ILE A 114 8.59 -13.29 9.60
C ILE A 114 8.00 -14.70 9.51
N GLY A 115 8.73 -15.65 8.90
CA GLY A 115 8.34 -17.06 8.80
C GLY A 115 7.19 -17.35 7.84
N GLN A 116 6.95 -16.48 6.85
CA GLN A 116 5.92 -16.66 5.83
C GLN A 116 6.52 -17.22 4.53
N ASP A 117 5.77 -18.07 3.82
CA ASP A 117 6.20 -18.60 2.51
C ASP A 117 6.17 -17.47 1.45
N PRO A 118 7.33 -17.04 0.91
CA PRO A 118 7.39 -15.98 -0.09
C PRO A 118 6.76 -16.37 -1.44
N HIS A 119 6.59 -17.66 -1.74
CA HIS A 119 6.06 -18.12 -3.03
C HIS A 119 4.56 -17.83 -3.21
N ALA A 120 3.81 -17.75 -2.11
CA ALA A 120 2.41 -17.32 -2.12
C ALA A 120 2.25 -15.83 -2.49
N TYR A 121 3.34 -15.06 -2.52
CA TYR A 121 3.32 -13.61 -2.70
C TYR A 121 4.03 -13.15 -3.99
N GLY A 122 3.41 -12.16 -4.65
CA GLY A 122 3.85 -11.60 -5.92
C GLY A 122 3.75 -10.08 -5.97
N THR A 123 3.95 -9.52 -7.17
CA THR A 123 3.99 -8.06 -7.42
C THR A 123 2.72 -7.31 -7.03
N HIS A 124 1.58 -8.01 -6.94
CA HIS A 124 0.28 -7.45 -6.56
C HIS A 124 -0.08 -7.65 -5.09
N SER A 125 0.73 -8.37 -4.30
CA SER A 125 0.36 -8.76 -2.93
C SER A 125 0.25 -7.56 -1.99
N LEU A 126 1.17 -6.58 -2.07
CA LEU A 126 1.06 -5.35 -1.26
C LEU A 126 -0.19 -4.55 -1.62
N ARG A 127 -0.49 -4.43 -2.92
CA ARG A 127 -1.70 -3.74 -3.40
C ARG A 127 -2.99 -4.45 -2.96
N ARG A 128 -2.98 -5.78 -2.93
CA ARG A 128 -4.07 -6.62 -2.42
C ARG A 128 -4.25 -6.44 -0.91
N GLY A 129 -3.18 -6.60 -0.14
CA GLY A 129 -3.20 -6.42 1.31
C GLY A 129 -3.67 -5.01 1.70
N GLY A 130 -3.20 -3.98 0.99
CA GLY A 130 -3.66 -2.61 1.20
C GLY A 130 -5.15 -2.43 0.92
N CYS A 131 -5.66 -3.02 -0.16
CA CYS A 131 -7.08 -2.98 -0.51
C CYS A 131 -7.94 -3.65 0.57
N GLN A 132 -7.51 -4.82 1.05
CA GLN A 132 -8.18 -5.56 2.10
C GLN A 132 -8.12 -4.81 3.44
N TRP A 133 -6.99 -4.19 3.77
CA TRP A 133 -6.84 -3.38 4.98
C TRP A 133 -7.74 -2.14 4.95
N LEU A 134 -7.83 -1.44 3.82
CA LEU A 134 -8.75 -0.30 3.66
C LEU A 134 -10.22 -0.72 3.82
N ALA A 135 -10.60 -1.87 3.25
CA ALA A 135 -11.97 -2.37 3.33
C ALA A 135 -12.32 -2.94 4.71
N LYS A 136 -11.43 -3.78 5.27
CA LYS A 136 -11.63 -4.47 6.53
C LYS A 136 -11.27 -3.53 7.68
N GLU A 137 -10.02 -3.16 7.90
CA GLU A 137 -9.65 -2.40 9.10
C GLU A 137 -10.13 -0.94 9.09
N CYS A 138 -9.97 -0.23 7.97
CA CYS A 138 -10.38 1.18 7.88
C CYS A 138 -11.86 1.37 7.56
N ARG A 139 -12.57 0.29 7.19
CA ARG A 139 -14.00 0.30 6.84
C ARG A 139 -14.36 1.30 5.74
N TRP A 140 -13.46 1.52 4.78
CA TRP A 140 -13.75 2.41 3.65
C TRP A 140 -14.81 1.79 2.73
N PRO A 141 -15.81 2.56 2.29
CA PRO A 141 -16.73 2.11 1.25
C PRO A 141 -15.99 1.74 -0.03
N ILE A 142 -16.41 0.66 -0.69
CA ILE A 142 -15.80 0.18 -1.94
C ILE A 142 -15.64 1.28 -3.00
N PRO A 143 -16.63 2.18 -3.24
CA PRO A 143 -16.46 3.27 -4.21
C PRO A 143 -15.31 4.24 -3.87
N GLN A 144 -15.05 4.46 -2.57
CA GLN A 144 -13.94 5.29 -2.10
C GLN A 144 -12.60 4.59 -2.35
N ILE A 145 -12.52 3.27 -2.10
CA ILE A 145 -11.32 2.48 -2.40
C ILE A 145 -11.05 2.45 -3.92
N CYS A 146 -12.10 2.30 -4.74
CA CYS A 146 -11.97 2.40 -6.20
C CYS A 146 -11.41 3.75 -6.64
N GLU A 147 -11.91 4.86 -6.08
CA GLU A 147 -11.38 6.20 -6.36
C GLU A 147 -9.91 6.32 -5.99
N TRP A 148 -9.55 5.85 -4.79
CA TRP A 148 -8.19 5.90 -4.27
C TRP A 148 -7.22 5.06 -5.11
N GLY A 149 -7.58 3.81 -5.41
CA GLY A 149 -6.78 2.87 -6.19
C GLY A 149 -6.77 3.14 -7.70
N GLY A 150 -7.60 4.05 -8.20
CA GLY A 150 -7.77 4.30 -9.64
C GLY A 150 -8.43 3.13 -10.37
N TRP A 151 -9.41 2.48 -9.74
CA TRP A 151 -10.25 1.45 -10.34
C TRP A 151 -11.60 2.02 -10.77
N ALA A 152 -12.22 1.38 -11.77
CA ALA A 152 -13.57 1.72 -12.17
C ALA A 152 -14.54 1.58 -11.00
N LYS A 153 -15.49 2.52 -10.91
CA LYS A 153 -16.58 2.49 -9.93
C LYS A 153 -17.82 1.77 -10.46
N ASP A 154 -17.91 1.56 -11.77
CA ASP A 154 -19.00 0.81 -12.39
C ASP A 154 -18.86 -0.69 -12.12
N PHE A 155 -20.00 -1.39 -12.20
CA PHE A 155 -20.06 -2.84 -12.02
C PHE A 155 -19.57 -3.62 -13.25
N THR A 156 -19.28 -2.94 -14.35
CA THR A 156 -18.82 -3.55 -15.61
C THR A 156 -17.38 -4.06 -15.46
N HIS A 157 -16.58 -3.41 -14.60
CA HIS A 157 -15.19 -3.78 -14.37
C HIS A 157 -14.92 -4.10 -12.89
N LEU A 158 -15.14 -5.36 -12.50
CA LEU A 158 -14.93 -5.91 -11.15
C LEU A 158 -13.45 -6.08 -10.75
N THR A 159 -12.56 -5.19 -11.20
CA THR A 159 -11.11 -5.27 -10.93
C THR A 159 -10.81 -5.30 -9.44
N ILE A 160 -11.55 -4.52 -8.64
CA ILE A 160 -11.39 -4.47 -7.19
C ILE A 160 -11.68 -5.81 -6.51
N VAL A 161 -12.61 -6.61 -7.04
CA VAL A 161 -12.96 -7.94 -6.47
C VAL A 161 -11.74 -8.85 -6.47
N ARG A 162 -10.90 -8.79 -7.52
CA ARG A 162 -9.65 -9.54 -7.59
C ARG A 162 -8.65 -9.16 -6.49
N TYR A 163 -8.78 -7.99 -5.87
CA TYR A 163 -7.95 -7.53 -4.76
C TYR A 163 -8.62 -7.70 -3.39
N LEU A 164 -9.95 -7.81 -3.34
CA LEU A 164 -10.69 -8.08 -2.10
C LEU A 164 -10.69 -9.56 -1.72
N ILE A 165 -10.74 -10.45 -2.73
CA ILE A 165 -10.84 -11.90 -2.54
C ILE A 165 -9.55 -12.56 -3.01
N SER A 166 -8.86 -13.26 -2.11
CA SER A 166 -7.66 -14.06 -2.37
C SER A 166 -7.92 -15.53 -2.03
N TRP A 167 -7.24 -16.42 -2.76
CA TRP A 167 -7.19 -17.85 -2.41
C TRP A 167 -6.42 -18.10 -1.10
N ASN A 168 -5.54 -17.17 -0.73
CA ASN A 168 -4.78 -17.19 0.52
C ASN A 168 -5.48 -16.41 1.65
N ASP A 169 -6.72 -15.93 1.42
CA ASP A 169 -7.51 -15.37 2.51
C ASP A 169 -8.13 -16.55 3.26
N ASP A 170 -7.68 -16.76 4.49
CA ASP A 170 -8.27 -17.77 5.37
C ASP A 170 -9.73 -17.41 5.65
N MET A 171 -10.64 -18.14 5.01
CA MET A 171 -12.07 -18.11 5.33
C MET A 171 -12.30 -18.98 6.57
N ASN A 172 -11.68 -18.61 7.69
CA ASN A 172 -11.70 -19.39 8.93
C ASN A 172 -13.05 -19.33 9.66
N GLU A 173 -14.09 -18.76 9.04
CA GLU A 173 -15.43 -18.69 9.61
C GLU A 173 -16.32 -19.77 9.01
N ALA A 174 -16.84 -20.64 9.87
CA ALA A 174 -17.82 -21.64 9.49
C ALA A 174 -19.07 -20.95 8.97
N ARG A 175 -19.66 -21.51 7.90
CA ARG A 175 -20.82 -20.90 7.23
C ARG A 175 -22.01 -20.68 8.17
N GLU A 176 -22.20 -21.57 9.14
CA GLU A 176 -23.23 -21.49 10.17
C GLU A 176 -23.12 -20.25 11.08
N ASP A 177 -21.92 -19.67 11.22
CA ASP A 177 -21.68 -18.52 12.09
C ASP A 177 -21.89 -17.15 11.42
N PHE A 178 -22.15 -17.11 10.10
CA PHE A 178 -22.29 -15.86 9.35
C PHE A 178 -23.40 -14.94 9.90
N PHE A 179 -24.47 -15.52 10.42
CA PHE A 179 -25.61 -14.82 11.02
C PHE A 179 -25.86 -15.19 12.49
N ASN A 180 -24.93 -15.89 13.13
CA ASN A 180 -25.07 -16.27 14.54
C ASN A 180 -24.87 -15.03 15.43
N PRO A 181 -25.92 -14.49 16.11
CA PRO A 181 -25.80 -13.28 16.93
C PRO A 181 -24.99 -13.52 18.21
N ASN A 182 -24.80 -14.79 18.59
CA ASN A 182 -24.06 -15.18 19.80
C ASN A 182 -22.61 -15.55 19.49
N ARG A 183 -22.14 -15.33 18.25
CA ARG A 183 -20.77 -15.66 17.86
C ARG A 183 -19.76 -14.82 18.65
N PRO A 184 -18.61 -15.40 19.03
CA PRO A 184 -17.52 -14.62 19.58
C PRO A 184 -17.00 -13.63 18.51
N PRO A 185 -16.67 -12.39 18.86
CA PRO A 185 -16.14 -11.44 17.90
C PRO A 185 -14.75 -11.87 17.41
N ASN A 186 -14.62 -12.12 16.11
CA ASN A 186 -13.40 -12.67 15.51
C ASN A 186 -12.17 -11.73 15.58
N LEU A 187 -12.34 -10.42 15.76
CA LEU A 187 -11.28 -9.48 16.15
C LEU A 187 -11.92 -8.12 16.55
N LYS A 188 -11.34 -7.40 17.52
CA LYS A 188 -11.65 -5.98 17.74
C LYS A 188 -10.79 -5.14 16.81
N CYS A 189 -11.37 -4.20 16.08
CA CYS A 189 -10.57 -3.20 15.37
C CYS A 189 -9.77 -2.40 16.40
N HIS A 190 -8.44 -2.50 16.36
CA HIS A 190 -7.56 -1.80 17.31
C HIS A 190 -7.66 -0.27 17.21
N THR A 191 -8.12 0.24 16.06
CA THR A 191 -8.24 1.69 15.81
C THR A 191 -9.55 2.29 16.32
N CYS A 192 -10.68 1.60 16.12
CA CYS A 192 -11.99 2.14 16.50
C CYS A 192 -12.68 1.39 17.65
N GLY A 193 -12.05 0.32 18.18
CA GLY A 193 -12.57 -0.50 19.27
C GLY A 193 -13.80 -1.34 18.93
N ARG A 194 -14.35 -1.19 17.72
CA ARG A 194 -15.54 -1.94 17.28
C ARG A 194 -15.15 -3.39 16.96
N THR A 195 -15.87 -4.31 17.57
CA THR A 195 -15.95 -5.71 17.15
C THR A 195 -16.67 -5.80 15.81
N CYS A 196 -16.42 -6.84 15.02
CA CYS A 196 -17.12 -7.13 13.76
C CYS A 196 -18.61 -7.47 13.99
N TRP A 197 -19.38 -6.48 14.42
CA TRP A 197 -20.84 -6.48 14.38
C TRP A 197 -21.24 -5.78 13.10
N HIS A 198 -21.87 -6.53 12.20
CA HIS A 198 -22.62 -5.92 11.11
C HIS A 198 -23.83 -5.23 11.77
N ALA A 199 -23.89 -3.91 11.64
CA ALA A 199 -25.16 -3.20 11.66
C ALA A 199 -25.78 -3.30 10.27
#